data_AF-A0A7V8VZ87-F1
#
_entry.id   AF-A0A7V8VZ87-F1
#
_cell.length_a   1.000
_cell.length_b   1.000
_cell.length_c   1.000
_cell.angle_alpha   90.00
_cell.angle_beta   90.00
_cell.angle_gamma   90.00
#
_symmetry.space_group_name_H-M   'P 1'
#
loop_
_entity.id
_entity.type
_entity.pdbx_description
1 polymer ?
#
loop_
_entity_poly.entity_id
_entity_poly.type
_entity_poly.pdbx_seq_one_letter_code
_entity_poly.pdbx_strand_id
1 'polypeptide(L)'
;MGERPGHARSSGKRHATRRAGSRGRDARPCAEQRSLYAPSRPHATRPVERHTSGGPWIVTSTTGWRPRLRDLGITIGALPAGPLNAITDVVGVRVGHATVIHGEGALLAGEGPARTGVTAIHPHEGSTFASMVPAAIEVLNGAGEMTGRSQVDEYGLLESPILITNTLSVGAVHRAVVDWLCREEPALGTQHFVIPVVAETFDGWLNDIAGQHITAEHTWAALDGATTGPVAEGNVGGGTGMRLFGHKGGIGTASRIVSIDGGSYTVGVLVQGNFGVLGDLLVDGVPVGRELHTAPQARDEGKDGSVIVVIATDAPLSDRQLGRLCRRGMLGLSRSGGVGRNSSGDILIAFSNDAANRVDRSASDAVRTVRQLADPWIDELFVATIEATEEAVLNALVAAETMTGRDGNTAVAFPHDRLLEIMERHGRVRRA
;
A
#
# COMPACT_ATOMS: atom_id res chain seq x y z
N MET A 1 11.77 -11.09 67.36
CA MET A 1 10.43 -10.64 67.78
C MET A 1 9.48 -10.88 66.63
N GLY A 2 8.40 -11.65 66.86
CA GLY A 2 7.25 -11.68 65.95
C GLY A 2 7.10 -12.89 65.02
N GLU A 3 7.30 -14.13 65.49
CA GLU A 3 6.60 -15.30 64.94
C GLU A 3 5.30 -15.52 65.73
N ARG A 4 4.18 -15.89 65.07
CA ARG A 4 3.46 -17.16 65.31
C ARG A 4 2.16 -17.33 64.49
N PRO A 5 1.69 -18.58 64.33
CA PRO A 5 0.71 -19.04 63.34
C PRO A 5 -0.67 -19.41 63.95
N GLY A 6 -1.60 -19.90 63.11
CA GLY A 6 -2.87 -20.51 63.56
C GLY A 6 -3.38 -21.62 62.65
N HIS A 7 -3.33 -22.86 63.13
CA HIS A 7 -3.95 -24.07 62.60
C HIS A 7 -5.19 -24.43 63.44
N ALA A 8 -6.26 -24.98 62.83
CA ALA A 8 -7.14 -26.06 63.35
C ALA A 8 -8.33 -26.24 62.38
N ARG A 9 -8.49 -27.37 61.66
CA ARG A 9 -9.00 -28.71 62.04
C ARG A 9 -10.52 -28.80 62.28
N SER A 10 -11.19 -29.64 61.49
CA SER A 10 -12.13 -30.74 61.87
C SER A 10 -12.96 -31.10 60.62
N SER A 11 -13.49 -32.30 60.32
CA SER A 11 -13.39 -33.67 60.83
C SER A 11 -14.37 -34.54 60.00
N GLY A 12 -14.11 -35.85 59.87
CA GLY A 12 -15.14 -36.87 59.60
C GLY A 12 -15.00 -37.59 58.24
N LYS A 13 -14.25 -38.70 58.13
CA LYS A 13 -14.65 -40.11 58.35
C LYS A 13 -15.97 -40.54 57.66
N ARG A 14 -15.90 -41.47 56.70
CA ARG A 14 -16.25 -42.92 56.86
C ARG A 14 -16.16 -43.69 55.53
N HIS A 15 -15.57 -44.88 55.60
CA HIS A 15 -15.66 -45.96 54.62
C HIS A 15 -17.07 -46.58 54.59
N ALA A 16 -17.51 -47.05 53.42
CA ALA A 16 -18.15 -48.36 53.29
C ALA A 16 -18.22 -48.83 51.82
N THR A 17 -17.99 -50.12 51.68
CA THR A 17 -17.90 -50.97 50.49
C THR A 17 -19.25 -51.38 49.88
N ARG A 18 -19.20 -51.76 48.57
CA ARG A 18 -19.58 -53.07 47.96
C ARG A 18 -20.66 -53.07 46.84
N ARG A 19 -20.28 -53.83 45.79
CA ARG A 19 -21.04 -54.73 44.88
C ARG A 19 -21.67 -54.20 43.57
N ALA A 20 -21.01 -54.62 42.48
CA ALA A 20 -21.47 -55.52 41.41
C ALA A 20 -22.73 -55.19 40.58
N GLY A 21 -22.53 -55.10 39.26
CA GLY A 21 -23.57 -55.22 38.24
C GLY A 21 -22.95 -55.39 36.85
N SER A 22 -23.02 -56.60 36.31
CA SER A 22 -22.64 -56.95 34.95
C SER A 22 -23.70 -56.50 33.92
N ARG A 23 -23.26 -56.18 32.69
CA ARG A 23 -23.86 -56.61 31.40
C ARG A 23 -23.19 -55.89 30.23
N GLY A 24 -22.72 -56.67 29.26
CA GLY A 24 -22.16 -56.19 28.00
C GLY A 24 -23.20 -55.78 26.97
N ARG A 25 -22.66 -55.48 25.78
CA ARG A 25 -23.21 -55.20 24.43
C ARG A 25 -22.65 -53.88 23.94
N ASP A 26 -22.29 -53.67 22.70
CA ASP A 26 -22.00 -54.49 21.52
C ASP A 26 -21.29 -53.50 20.59
N ALA A 27 -20.14 -53.88 20.06
CA ALA A 27 -19.49 -53.12 19.00
C ALA A 27 -20.33 -53.23 17.72
N ARG A 28 -20.56 -52.10 17.03
CA ARG A 28 -21.03 -52.10 15.64
C ARG A 28 -20.13 -51.22 14.77
N PRO A 29 -19.86 -51.63 13.51
CA PRO A 29 -18.80 -51.06 12.69
C PRO A 29 -19.28 -49.82 11.92
N CYS A 30 -18.28 -49.00 11.56
CA CYS A 30 -18.37 -47.88 10.64
C CYS A 30 -18.97 -48.33 9.30
N ALA A 31 -20.11 -47.75 8.91
CA ALA A 31 -20.73 -47.99 7.62
C ALA A 31 -20.10 -47.08 6.56
N GLU A 32 -19.68 -47.70 5.47
CA GLU A 32 -19.23 -47.10 4.22
C GLU A 32 -20.28 -46.11 3.68
N GLN A 33 -19.95 -44.83 3.56
CA GLN A 33 -20.66 -43.92 2.66
C GLN A 33 -20.02 -44.00 1.28
N ARG A 34 -20.73 -44.70 0.38
CA ARG A 34 -20.41 -44.83 -1.04
C ARG A 34 -20.46 -43.47 -1.74
N SER A 35 -19.43 -43.24 -2.54
CA SER A 35 -19.32 -42.23 -3.59
C SER A 35 -20.60 -42.13 -4.45
N LEU A 36 -21.15 -40.92 -4.51
CA LEU A 36 -22.09 -40.48 -5.55
C LEU A 36 -21.39 -39.40 -6.38
N TYR A 37 -20.44 -39.83 -7.22
CA TYR A 37 -19.96 -39.03 -8.35
C TYR A 37 -20.23 -39.81 -9.63
N ALA A 38 -21.29 -39.41 -10.34
CA ALA A 38 -21.51 -39.80 -11.73
C ALA A 38 -20.77 -38.79 -12.64
N PRO A 39 -20.07 -39.22 -13.69
CA PRO A 39 -19.36 -38.30 -14.58
C PRO A 39 -20.34 -37.62 -15.54
N SER A 40 -20.48 -36.30 -15.43
CA SER A 40 -21.14 -35.47 -16.44
C SER A 40 -20.24 -35.35 -17.68
N ARG A 41 -20.84 -35.58 -18.86
CA ARG A 41 -20.20 -35.48 -20.19
C ARG A 41 -19.74 -34.05 -20.49
N PRO A 42 -18.70 -33.85 -21.32
CA PRO A 42 -18.14 -32.54 -21.61
C PRO A 42 -19.13 -31.69 -22.43
N HIS A 43 -19.47 -30.50 -21.93
CA HIS A 43 -20.16 -29.49 -22.72
C HIS A 43 -19.16 -28.80 -23.64
N ALA A 44 -19.50 -28.78 -24.93
CA ALA A 44 -18.76 -28.08 -25.98
C ALA A 44 -18.62 -26.59 -25.64
N THR A 45 -17.38 -26.11 -25.62
CA THR A 45 -17.03 -24.70 -25.48
C THR A 45 -17.57 -23.91 -26.68
N ARG A 46 -18.58 -23.07 -26.44
CA ARG A 46 -18.95 -22.00 -27.39
C ARG A 46 -18.00 -20.81 -27.20
N PRO A 47 -17.65 -20.07 -28.26
CA PRO A 47 -16.84 -18.87 -28.15
C PRO A 47 -17.63 -17.83 -27.34
N VAL A 48 -17.00 -17.27 -26.31
CA VAL A 48 -17.55 -16.12 -25.58
C VAL A 48 -17.39 -14.90 -26.48
N GLU A 49 -18.50 -14.42 -27.03
CA GLU A 49 -18.57 -13.11 -27.67
C GLU A 49 -18.27 -12.03 -26.64
N ARG A 50 -17.30 -11.15 -26.95
CA ARG A 50 -16.98 -9.97 -26.15
C ARG A 50 -18.16 -9.01 -26.18
N HIS A 51 -18.99 -9.04 -25.16
CA HIS A 51 -19.92 -7.94 -24.90
C HIS A 51 -19.15 -6.80 -24.23
N THR A 52 -18.72 -5.83 -25.03
CA THR A 52 -18.30 -4.51 -24.56
C THR A 52 -19.54 -3.68 -24.26
N SER A 53 -20.08 -3.79 -23.04
CA SER A 53 -21.02 -2.78 -22.52
C SER A 53 -20.24 -1.77 -21.68
N GLY A 54 -19.42 -0.95 -22.35
CA GLY A 54 -18.75 0.20 -21.76
C GLY A 54 -19.68 1.41 -21.75
N GLY A 55 -20.22 1.77 -20.59
CA GLY A 55 -20.68 3.14 -20.35
C GLY A 55 -19.49 4.11 -20.40
N PRO A 56 -19.70 5.44 -20.54
CA PRO A 56 -18.64 6.40 -20.77
C PRO A 56 -17.90 6.70 -19.46
N TRP A 57 -17.04 5.77 -19.03
CA TRP A 57 -16.05 6.07 -18.00
C TRP A 57 -14.95 6.89 -18.65
N ILE A 58 -14.88 8.17 -18.31
CA ILE A 58 -13.77 9.00 -18.74
C ILE A 58 -12.58 8.60 -17.86
N VAL A 59 -11.68 7.79 -18.41
CA VAL A 59 -10.30 7.73 -17.92
C VAL A 59 -9.69 9.10 -18.25
N THR A 60 -9.88 10.08 -17.37
CA THR A 60 -9.24 11.39 -17.54
C THR A 60 -7.77 11.23 -17.20
N SER A 61 -6.89 11.25 -18.21
CA SER A 61 -5.53 11.73 -18.00
C SER A 61 -5.64 13.23 -17.73
N THR A 62 -5.23 13.71 -16.56
CA THR A 62 -5.04 15.15 -16.36
C THR A 62 -3.93 15.61 -17.32
N THR A 63 -4.28 16.43 -18.31
CA THR A 63 -3.43 16.78 -19.46
C THR A 63 -2.58 18.04 -19.27
N GLY A 64 -2.42 18.54 -18.04
CA GLY A 64 -1.50 19.63 -17.72
C GLY A 64 -0.24 19.12 -17.04
N TRP A 65 0.94 19.41 -17.60
CA TRP A 65 2.19 19.23 -16.84
C TRP A 65 2.14 20.13 -15.60
N ARG A 66 2.18 19.52 -14.42
CA ARG A 66 2.39 20.23 -13.16
C ARG A 66 3.82 20.03 -12.68
N PRO A 67 4.43 21.07 -12.09
CA PRO A 67 5.79 20.94 -11.59
C PRO A 67 5.83 19.92 -10.45
N ARG A 68 6.97 19.24 -10.33
CA ARG A 68 7.34 18.46 -9.15
C ARG A 68 8.12 19.35 -8.18
N LEU A 69 8.43 18.85 -6.99
CA LEU A 69 9.14 19.62 -5.96
C LEU A 69 10.49 20.17 -6.48
N ARG A 70 11.22 19.36 -7.24
CA ARG A 70 12.50 19.76 -7.85
C ARG A 70 12.36 20.76 -8.99
N ASP A 71 11.24 20.73 -9.73
CA ASP A 71 10.95 21.74 -10.76
C ASP A 71 10.68 23.13 -10.14
N LEU A 72 10.27 23.16 -8.88
CA LEU A 72 10.18 24.36 -8.05
C LEU A 72 11.53 24.77 -7.43
N GLY A 73 12.62 24.07 -7.74
CA GLY A 73 13.95 24.34 -7.19
C GLY A 73 14.17 23.86 -5.76
N ILE A 74 13.26 23.06 -5.20
CA ILE A 74 13.37 22.50 -3.85
C ILE A 74 13.92 21.07 -3.96
N THR A 75 15.08 20.83 -3.34
CA THR A 75 15.72 19.50 -3.33
C THR A 75 15.70 18.94 -1.92
N ILE A 76 15.25 17.70 -1.77
CA ILE A 76 15.25 16.98 -0.51
C ILE A 76 16.50 16.10 -0.41
N GLY A 77 17.23 16.25 0.69
CA GLY A 77 18.38 15.41 0.98
C GLY A 77 19.59 15.65 0.08
N ALA A 78 20.56 14.74 0.11
CA ALA A 78 21.85 14.90 -0.57
C ALA A 78 22.10 13.83 -1.65
N LEU A 79 21.35 12.73 -1.65
CA LEU A 79 21.57 11.65 -2.62
C LEU A 79 21.01 12.04 -4.00
N PRO A 80 21.68 11.62 -5.09
CA PRO A 80 21.17 11.83 -6.43
C PRO A 80 19.87 11.06 -6.64
N ALA A 81 18.89 11.69 -7.30
CA ALA A 81 17.69 11.00 -7.74
C ALA A 81 17.99 10.14 -8.98
N GLY A 82 17.18 9.12 -9.22
CA GLY A 82 17.15 8.43 -10.50
C GLY A 82 16.67 9.35 -11.63
N PRO A 83 16.85 8.96 -12.89
CA PRO A 83 16.54 9.80 -14.05
C PRO A 83 15.06 10.23 -14.12
N LEU A 84 14.14 9.40 -13.62
CA LEU A 84 12.72 9.72 -13.56
C LEU A 84 12.32 10.31 -12.21
N ASN A 85 13.19 10.19 -11.20
CA ASN A 85 12.91 10.45 -9.80
C ASN A 85 11.57 9.79 -9.41
N ALA A 86 11.42 8.51 -9.69
CA ALA A 86 10.19 7.75 -9.50
C ALA A 86 10.49 6.30 -9.10
N ILE A 87 9.51 5.60 -8.54
CA ILE A 87 9.66 4.19 -8.14
C ILE A 87 10.09 3.29 -9.30
N THR A 88 9.71 3.67 -10.53
CA THR A 88 10.05 3.01 -11.80
C THR A 88 11.51 3.21 -12.24
N ASP A 89 12.31 4.00 -11.52
CA ASP A 89 13.77 3.98 -11.68
C ASP A 89 14.38 2.64 -11.23
N VAL A 90 13.68 1.90 -10.36
CA VAL A 90 14.02 0.51 -10.08
C VAL A 90 13.63 -0.33 -11.28
N VAL A 91 14.63 -0.82 -12.02
CA VAL A 91 14.45 -1.46 -13.33
C VAL A 91 13.43 -2.59 -13.28
N GLY A 92 12.46 -2.57 -14.20
CA GLY A 92 11.40 -3.58 -14.31
C GLY A 92 10.15 -3.26 -13.50
N VAL A 93 10.22 -2.39 -12.48
CA VAL A 93 9.03 -1.92 -11.76
C VAL A 93 8.11 -1.16 -12.72
N ARG A 94 6.81 -1.46 -12.67
CA ARG A 94 5.78 -0.81 -13.48
C ARG A 94 4.66 -0.27 -12.60
N VAL A 95 4.12 0.88 -12.97
CA VAL A 95 2.98 1.50 -12.27
C VAL A 95 1.85 1.75 -13.27
N GLY A 96 0.62 1.43 -12.88
CA GLY A 96 -0.58 1.71 -13.64
C GLY A 96 -1.68 2.32 -12.76
N HIS A 97 -2.55 3.11 -13.38
CA HIS A 97 -3.64 3.79 -12.69
C HIS A 97 -4.96 3.62 -13.44
N ALA A 98 -6.04 3.45 -12.68
CA ALA A 98 -7.40 3.68 -13.15
C ALA A 98 -8.03 4.77 -12.29
N THR A 99 -8.36 5.90 -12.91
CA THR A 99 -8.92 7.08 -12.25
C THR A 99 -10.42 7.17 -12.54
N VAL A 100 -11.24 7.29 -11.49
CA VAL A 100 -12.70 7.32 -11.58
C VAL A 100 -13.21 8.66 -11.08
N ILE A 101 -13.72 9.48 -12.00
CA ILE A 101 -14.28 10.81 -11.73
C ILE A 101 -15.60 10.94 -12.49
N HIS A 102 -16.73 11.04 -11.78
CA HIS A 102 -18.02 11.40 -12.37
C HIS A 102 -18.98 11.99 -11.33
N GLY A 103 -20.02 12.66 -11.81
CA GLY A 103 -21.02 13.31 -10.97
C GLY A 103 -20.49 14.57 -10.25
N GLU A 104 -21.42 15.42 -9.82
CA GLU A 104 -21.17 16.66 -9.09
C GLU A 104 -22.34 16.94 -8.12
N GLY A 105 -22.15 17.88 -7.19
CA GLY A 105 -23.21 18.31 -6.28
C GLY A 105 -23.38 17.43 -5.05
N ALA A 106 -24.61 17.33 -4.55
CA ALA A 106 -24.94 16.64 -3.31
C ALA A 106 -24.62 15.13 -3.38
N LEU A 107 -24.19 14.57 -2.25
CA LEU A 107 -23.98 13.13 -2.12
C LEU A 107 -25.30 12.38 -2.26
N LEU A 108 -25.35 11.48 -3.25
CA LEU A 108 -26.36 10.43 -3.35
C LEU A 108 -25.62 9.09 -3.27
N ALA A 109 -25.71 8.43 -2.11
CA ALA A 109 -24.97 7.20 -1.86
C ALA A 109 -25.32 6.10 -2.87
N GLY A 110 -24.33 5.57 -3.56
CA GLY A 110 -24.50 4.61 -4.66
C GLY A 110 -24.54 5.25 -6.05
N GLU A 111 -24.66 6.58 -6.15
CA GLU A 111 -24.75 7.30 -7.42
C GLU A 111 -23.57 8.25 -7.65
N GLY A 112 -23.01 8.82 -6.57
CA GLY A 112 -21.87 9.73 -6.62
C GLY A 112 -22.14 11.05 -5.88
N PRO A 113 -21.28 12.06 -6.08
CA PRO A 113 -20.10 12.09 -6.96
C PRO A 113 -19.01 11.08 -6.60
N ALA A 114 -18.39 10.46 -7.60
CA ALA A 114 -17.25 9.56 -7.41
C ALA A 114 -15.93 10.29 -7.69
N ARG A 115 -14.97 10.13 -6.77
CA ARG A 115 -13.59 10.67 -6.86
C ARG A 115 -12.63 9.63 -6.28
N THR A 116 -12.39 8.55 -7.00
CA THR A 116 -11.67 7.37 -6.50
C THR A 116 -10.83 6.74 -7.61
N GLY A 117 -10.12 5.65 -7.32
CA GLY A 117 -9.49 4.85 -8.35
C GLY A 117 -8.71 3.66 -7.78
N VAL A 118 -7.87 3.09 -8.63
CA VAL A 118 -6.93 2.01 -8.30
C VAL A 118 -5.56 2.36 -8.84
N THR A 119 -4.53 2.15 -8.04
CA THR A 119 -3.12 2.17 -8.44
C THR A 119 -2.57 0.76 -8.35
N ALA A 120 -1.88 0.29 -9.39
CA ALA A 120 -1.21 -1.00 -9.42
C ALA A 120 0.30 -0.83 -9.53
N ILE A 121 1.06 -1.60 -8.75
CA ILE A 121 2.52 -1.65 -8.81
C ILE A 121 2.94 -3.09 -9.07
N HIS A 122 3.55 -3.34 -10.22
CA HIS A 122 4.19 -4.62 -10.53
C HIS A 122 5.67 -4.55 -10.14
N PRO A 123 6.18 -5.48 -9.30
CA PRO A 123 7.59 -5.51 -8.89
C PRO A 123 8.60 -5.68 -10.04
N HIS A 124 8.18 -6.30 -11.14
CA HIS A 124 9.01 -6.55 -12.32
C HIS A 124 8.18 -6.79 -13.59
N GLU A 125 8.87 -7.03 -14.70
CA GLU A 125 8.31 -7.27 -16.04
C GLU A 125 7.50 -8.57 -16.18
N GLY A 126 7.87 -9.61 -15.43
CA GLY A 126 7.18 -10.91 -15.43
C GLY A 126 6.02 -11.00 -14.44
N SER A 127 5.42 -12.18 -14.32
CA SER A 127 4.39 -12.48 -13.31
C SER A 127 5.00 -12.61 -11.92
N THR A 128 4.52 -11.80 -10.97
CA THR A 128 4.89 -11.89 -9.54
C THR A 128 4.37 -13.18 -8.89
N PHE A 129 3.34 -13.80 -9.46
CA PHE A 129 2.84 -15.07 -8.98
C PHE A 129 3.81 -16.21 -9.32
N ALA A 130 4.27 -16.24 -10.57
CA ALA A 130 5.22 -17.25 -11.05
C ALA A 130 6.64 -17.00 -10.50
N SER A 131 7.06 -15.74 -10.39
CA SER A 131 8.38 -15.33 -9.90
C SER A 131 8.19 -14.35 -8.75
N MET A 132 8.19 -14.86 -7.53
CA MET A 132 7.95 -14.04 -6.32
C MET A 132 9.21 -13.23 -5.95
N VAL A 133 9.02 -12.10 -5.27
CA VAL A 133 10.12 -11.24 -4.81
C VAL A 133 10.19 -11.19 -3.29
N PRO A 134 11.38 -11.09 -2.67
CA PRO A 134 11.52 -10.78 -1.26
C PRO A 134 10.75 -9.51 -0.90
N ALA A 135 9.99 -9.55 0.19
CA ALA A 135 9.17 -8.43 0.65
C ALA A 135 8.96 -8.44 2.16
N ALA A 136 8.58 -7.28 2.70
CA ALA A 136 8.17 -7.13 4.09
C ALA A 136 7.14 -6.00 4.24
N ILE A 137 6.21 -6.16 5.19
CA ILE A 137 5.22 -5.15 5.56
C ILE A 137 5.49 -4.70 6.99
N GLU A 138 5.43 -3.40 7.24
CA GLU A 138 5.50 -2.83 8.58
C GLU A 138 4.38 -1.83 8.81
N VAL A 139 3.88 -1.78 10.04
CA VAL A 139 2.76 -0.93 10.46
C VAL A 139 3.28 0.09 11.46
N LEU A 140 3.18 1.37 11.13
CA LEU A 140 3.44 2.45 12.07
C LEU A 140 2.20 2.67 12.95
N ASN A 141 1.04 2.82 12.31
CA ASN A 141 -0.26 2.85 12.97
C ASN A 141 -1.29 2.04 12.18
N GLY A 142 -2.03 1.18 12.87
CA GLY A 142 -2.84 0.11 12.26
C GLY A 142 -4.30 0.49 11.98
N ALA A 143 -4.64 1.78 11.96
CA ALA A 143 -6.00 2.24 11.65
C ALA A 143 -6.28 2.25 10.13
N GLY A 144 -5.92 1.16 9.44
CA GLY A 144 -6.07 0.96 8.01
C GLY A 144 -5.85 -0.49 7.62
N GLU A 145 -5.96 -0.79 6.33
CA GLU A 145 -5.86 -2.16 5.81
C GLU A 145 -4.77 -2.34 4.74
N MET A 146 -4.10 -3.49 4.80
CA MET A 146 -3.23 -4.03 3.76
C MET A 146 -3.33 -5.56 3.80
N THR A 147 -4.08 -6.12 2.84
CA THR A 147 -4.27 -7.56 2.74
C THR A 147 -2.96 -8.26 2.35
N GLY A 148 -2.93 -9.60 2.46
CA GLY A 148 -1.73 -10.38 2.12
C GLY A 148 -0.61 -10.34 3.17
N ARG A 149 -0.72 -9.48 4.20
CA ARG A 149 0.29 -9.35 5.25
C ARG A 149 0.65 -10.66 5.93
N SER A 150 -0.34 -11.46 6.33
CA SER A 150 -0.07 -12.73 7.02
C SER A 150 0.86 -13.65 6.22
N GLN A 151 0.72 -13.65 4.90
CA GLN A 151 1.59 -14.42 4.03
C GLN A 151 2.95 -13.78 3.83
N VAL A 152 3.01 -12.46 3.63
CA VAL A 152 4.29 -11.75 3.50
C VAL A 152 5.12 -11.91 4.77
N ASP A 153 4.50 -11.84 5.94
CA ASP A 153 5.16 -12.03 7.24
C ASP A 153 5.65 -13.49 7.43
N GLU A 154 4.92 -14.48 6.89
CA GLU A 154 5.26 -15.90 7.01
C GLU A 154 6.36 -16.33 6.03
N TYR A 155 6.26 -15.90 4.77
CA TYR A 155 7.15 -16.34 3.70
C TYR A 155 8.26 -15.35 3.36
N GLY A 156 8.14 -14.09 3.77
CA GLY A 156 9.05 -13.02 3.35
C GLY A 156 8.98 -12.75 1.85
N LEU A 157 7.86 -13.08 1.19
CA LEU A 157 7.69 -13.03 -0.25
C LEU A 157 6.38 -12.36 -0.66
N LEU A 158 6.47 -11.53 -1.69
CA LEU A 158 5.34 -10.95 -2.41
C LEU A 158 5.05 -11.80 -3.66
N GLU A 159 3.80 -12.25 -3.78
CA GLU A 159 3.35 -13.16 -4.85
C GLU A 159 2.28 -12.58 -5.78
N SER A 160 2.01 -11.28 -5.66
CA SER A 160 1.06 -10.57 -6.50
C SER A 160 1.53 -9.13 -6.72
N PRO A 161 1.04 -8.42 -7.75
CA PRO A 161 1.15 -6.98 -7.81
C PRO A 161 0.56 -6.33 -6.55
N ILE A 162 1.07 -5.17 -6.17
CA ILE A 162 0.54 -4.38 -5.04
C ILE A 162 -0.54 -3.46 -5.60
N LEU A 163 -1.73 -3.49 -5.00
CA LEU A 163 -2.83 -2.59 -5.36
C LEU A 163 -3.10 -1.60 -4.24
N ILE A 164 -3.41 -0.36 -4.60
CA ILE A 164 -3.80 0.69 -3.64
C ILE A 164 -5.11 1.34 -4.12
N THR A 165 -6.11 1.43 -3.26
CA THR A 165 -7.44 2.00 -3.56
C THR A 165 -8.04 2.73 -2.35
N ASN A 166 -9.37 2.91 -2.31
CA ASN A 166 -10.08 3.42 -1.14
C ASN A 166 -10.49 2.33 -0.13
N THR A 167 -10.72 2.73 1.12
CA THR A 167 -11.01 1.83 2.24
C THR A 167 -12.12 0.82 1.98
N LEU A 168 -13.26 1.26 1.44
CA LEU A 168 -14.42 0.37 1.24
C LEU A 168 -14.35 -0.43 -0.07
N SER A 169 -13.29 -0.26 -0.86
CA SER A 169 -13.06 -0.98 -2.11
C SER A 169 -11.98 -2.06 -2.01
N VAL A 170 -11.33 -2.24 -0.85
CA VAL A 170 -10.32 -3.29 -0.65
C VAL A 170 -10.85 -4.67 -1.05
N GLY A 171 -12.05 -5.04 -0.58
CA GLY A 171 -12.64 -6.34 -0.90
C GLY A 171 -12.96 -6.51 -2.40
N ALA A 172 -13.46 -5.46 -3.05
CA ALA A 172 -13.78 -5.47 -4.48
C ALA A 172 -12.52 -5.60 -5.34
N VAL A 173 -11.48 -4.80 -5.04
CA VAL A 173 -10.18 -4.87 -5.71
C VAL A 173 -9.51 -6.21 -5.46
N HIS A 174 -9.50 -6.70 -4.21
CA HIS A 174 -8.95 -8.02 -3.89
C HIS A 174 -9.60 -9.13 -4.71
N ARG A 175 -10.94 -9.15 -4.79
CA ARG A 175 -11.65 -10.11 -5.65
C ARG A 175 -11.24 -9.97 -7.11
N ALA A 176 -11.18 -8.75 -7.65
CA ALA A 176 -10.80 -8.50 -9.03
C ALA A 176 -9.37 -8.94 -9.35
N VAL A 177 -8.43 -8.82 -8.40
CA VAL A 177 -7.05 -9.32 -8.55
C VAL A 177 -7.01 -10.84 -8.59
N VAL A 178 -7.80 -11.52 -7.74
CA VAL A 178 -7.94 -13.00 -7.81
C VAL A 178 -8.50 -13.41 -9.17
N ASP A 179 -9.55 -12.73 -9.65
CA ASP A 179 -10.14 -13.03 -10.97
C ASP A 179 -9.16 -12.76 -12.12
N TRP A 180 -8.30 -11.72 -12.00
CA TRP A 180 -7.24 -11.41 -12.96
C TRP A 180 -6.18 -12.52 -12.98
N LEU A 181 -5.63 -12.88 -11.82
CA LEU A 181 -4.62 -13.93 -11.72
C LEU A 181 -5.15 -15.29 -12.18
N CYS A 182 -6.41 -15.63 -11.91
CA CYS A 182 -6.99 -16.88 -12.41
C CYS A 182 -7.05 -16.95 -13.95
N ARG A 183 -7.03 -15.81 -14.65
CA ARG A 183 -6.94 -15.75 -16.13
C ARG A 183 -5.50 -15.88 -16.60
N GLU A 184 -4.58 -15.21 -15.91
CA GLU A 184 -3.16 -15.15 -16.29
C GLU A 184 -2.38 -16.42 -15.87
N GLU A 185 -2.82 -17.11 -14.82
CA GLU A 185 -2.10 -18.20 -14.16
C GLU A 185 -2.91 -19.50 -14.14
N PRO A 186 -2.79 -20.37 -15.17
CA PRO A 186 -3.60 -21.59 -15.27
C PRO A 186 -3.48 -22.57 -14.09
N ALA A 187 -2.37 -22.52 -13.35
CA ALA A 187 -2.14 -23.37 -12.17
C ALA A 187 -2.87 -22.87 -10.90
N LEU A 188 -3.33 -21.62 -10.90
CA LEU A 188 -4.06 -21.03 -9.79
C LEU A 188 -5.46 -21.66 -9.66
N GLY A 189 -5.86 -22.02 -8.44
CA GLY A 189 -7.12 -22.69 -8.15
C GLY A 189 -7.12 -24.20 -8.36
N THR A 190 -6.07 -24.76 -8.98
CA THR A 190 -5.90 -26.22 -9.15
C THR A 190 -4.70 -26.76 -8.37
N GLN A 191 -3.54 -26.10 -8.47
CA GLN A 191 -2.29 -26.49 -7.82
C GLN A 191 -1.89 -25.52 -6.71
N HIS A 192 -2.28 -24.26 -6.86
CA HIS A 192 -1.87 -23.17 -5.98
C HIS A 192 -3.06 -22.30 -5.58
N PHE A 193 -2.88 -21.52 -4.52
CA PHE A 193 -3.74 -20.41 -4.14
C PHE A 193 -2.92 -19.11 -4.20
N VAL A 194 -3.60 -17.97 -4.05
CA VAL A 194 -2.96 -16.67 -3.95
C VAL A 194 -3.60 -15.84 -2.84
N ILE A 195 -2.80 -15.02 -2.15
CA ILE A 195 -3.26 -14.04 -1.16
C ILE A 195 -2.79 -12.64 -1.59
N PRO A 196 -3.58 -11.92 -2.43
CA PRO A 196 -3.19 -10.64 -2.97
C PRO A 196 -2.90 -9.55 -1.93
N VAL A 197 -1.99 -8.64 -2.27
CA VAL A 197 -1.72 -7.43 -1.48
C VAL A 197 -2.52 -6.26 -2.01
N VAL A 198 -3.54 -5.85 -1.26
CA VAL A 198 -4.40 -4.70 -1.53
C VAL A 198 -4.41 -3.81 -0.29
N ALA A 199 -4.00 -2.56 -0.48
CA ALA A 199 -3.93 -1.55 0.56
C ALA A 199 -4.87 -0.38 0.27
N GLU A 200 -5.06 0.50 1.25
CA GLU A 200 -6.04 1.58 1.12
C GLU A 200 -5.70 2.86 1.87
N THR A 201 -6.35 3.95 1.44
CA THR A 201 -6.59 5.13 2.28
C THR A 201 -8.04 5.62 2.10
N PHE A 202 -8.56 6.44 3.03
CA PHE A 202 -9.96 6.87 3.01
C PHE A 202 -10.23 8.17 2.23
N ASP A 203 -11.00 8.11 1.12
CA ASP A 203 -11.38 9.27 0.29
C ASP A 203 -12.78 9.84 0.51
N GLY A 204 -13.52 9.37 1.53
CA GLY A 204 -14.94 9.69 1.72
C GLY A 204 -15.29 11.16 1.99
N TRP A 205 -14.32 12.08 1.99
CA TRP A 205 -14.58 13.53 2.00
C TRP A 205 -14.90 14.09 0.61
N LEU A 206 -14.19 13.62 -0.43
CA LEU A 206 -14.47 13.99 -1.83
C LEU A 206 -15.33 12.95 -2.56
N ASN A 207 -15.26 11.70 -2.14
CA ASN A 207 -15.86 10.56 -2.81
C ASN A 207 -17.14 10.09 -2.12
N ASP A 208 -18.10 9.61 -2.91
CA ASP A 208 -19.12 8.68 -2.44
C ASP A 208 -18.51 7.30 -2.20
N ILE A 209 -17.80 7.15 -1.07
CA ILE A 209 -17.10 5.91 -0.75
C ILE A 209 -18.07 4.74 -0.48
N ALA A 210 -19.28 5.04 0.00
CA ALA A 210 -20.30 4.03 0.27
C ALA A 210 -20.91 3.45 -1.02
N GLY A 211 -20.88 4.19 -2.12
CA GLY A 211 -21.34 3.71 -3.42
C GLY A 211 -20.42 2.69 -4.10
N GLN A 212 -19.21 2.45 -3.58
CA GLN A 212 -18.26 1.44 -4.07
C GLN A 212 -18.07 1.47 -5.60
N HIS A 213 -17.76 2.65 -6.14
CA HIS A 213 -17.64 2.93 -7.59
C HIS A 213 -16.47 2.22 -8.31
N ILE A 214 -15.70 1.39 -7.61
CA ILE A 214 -14.62 0.59 -8.21
C ILE A 214 -15.19 -0.72 -8.73
N THR A 215 -14.96 -0.99 -10.02
CA THR A 215 -15.34 -2.26 -10.66
C THR A 215 -14.10 -3.13 -10.90
N ALA A 216 -14.34 -4.37 -11.33
CA ALA A 216 -13.26 -5.27 -11.71
C ALA A 216 -12.48 -4.73 -12.93
N GLU A 217 -13.17 -4.11 -13.89
CA GLU A 217 -12.58 -3.50 -15.07
C GLU A 217 -11.65 -2.35 -14.72
N HIS A 218 -11.99 -1.52 -13.73
CA HIS A 218 -11.06 -0.49 -13.22
C HIS A 218 -9.79 -1.12 -12.65
N THR A 219 -9.93 -2.23 -11.91
CA THR A 219 -8.77 -2.94 -11.34
C THR A 219 -7.89 -3.55 -12.44
N TRP A 220 -8.49 -4.23 -13.41
CA TRP A 220 -7.75 -4.81 -14.54
C TRP A 220 -7.11 -3.74 -15.43
N ALA A 221 -7.78 -2.61 -15.66
CA ALA A 221 -7.20 -1.49 -16.40
C ALA A 221 -5.94 -0.95 -15.71
N ALA A 222 -5.93 -0.84 -14.37
CA ALA A 222 -4.74 -0.44 -13.63
C ALA A 222 -3.61 -1.49 -13.73
N LEU A 223 -3.95 -2.78 -13.63
CA LEU A 223 -2.98 -3.89 -13.74
C LEU A 223 -2.36 -3.98 -15.14
N ASP A 224 -3.20 -4.02 -16.17
CA ASP A 224 -2.80 -4.21 -17.58
C ASP A 224 -2.16 -2.95 -18.16
N GLY A 225 -2.58 -1.77 -17.70
CA GLY A 225 -2.04 -0.47 -18.11
C GLY A 225 -0.73 -0.08 -17.44
N ALA A 226 -0.16 -0.92 -16.58
CA ALA A 226 1.06 -0.60 -15.85
C ALA A 226 2.30 -0.58 -16.77
N THR A 227 3.03 0.54 -16.76
CA THR A 227 4.22 0.75 -17.58
C THR A 227 5.45 1.11 -16.76
N THR A 228 6.63 0.93 -17.34
CA THR A 228 7.86 1.60 -16.88
C THR A 228 7.83 3.08 -17.29
N GLY A 229 8.87 3.85 -16.96
CA GLY A 229 8.96 5.26 -17.34
C GLY A 229 8.31 6.21 -16.32
N PRO A 230 8.04 7.47 -16.71
CA PRO A 230 7.44 8.46 -15.81
C PRO A 230 6.12 7.98 -15.19
N VAL A 231 5.92 8.26 -13.91
CA VAL A 231 4.71 7.89 -13.16
C VAL A 231 3.83 9.13 -13.02
N ALA A 232 2.53 9.00 -13.28
CA ALA A 232 1.59 10.07 -13.04
C ALA A 232 1.40 10.30 -11.53
N GLU A 233 1.41 11.56 -11.10
CA GLU A 233 1.30 11.97 -9.69
C GLU A 233 0.07 12.87 -9.48
N GLY A 234 -0.27 13.14 -8.22
CA GLY A 234 -1.43 13.93 -7.82
C GLY A 234 -2.74 13.13 -7.88
N ASN A 235 -3.72 13.64 -8.62
CA ASN A 235 -5.12 13.21 -8.56
C ASN A 235 -5.42 11.98 -9.43
N VAL A 236 -4.63 10.91 -9.28
CA VAL A 236 -4.72 9.72 -10.14
C VAL A 236 -4.83 8.43 -9.35
N GLY A 237 -5.40 7.39 -9.97
CA GLY A 237 -5.49 6.06 -9.39
C GLY A 237 -6.16 6.08 -8.01
N GLY A 238 -5.62 5.31 -7.06
CA GLY A 238 -6.12 5.33 -5.67
C GLY A 238 -5.97 6.70 -4.98
N GLY A 239 -5.10 7.59 -5.47
CA GLY A 239 -4.90 8.94 -4.93
C GLY A 239 -5.97 9.97 -5.33
N THR A 240 -6.91 9.61 -6.21
CA THR A 240 -7.85 10.55 -6.84
C THR A 240 -8.59 11.44 -5.83
N GLY A 241 -9.24 10.85 -4.83
CA GLY A 241 -10.04 11.59 -3.83
C GLY A 241 -9.30 11.97 -2.55
N MET A 242 -7.97 11.82 -2.51
CA MET A 242 -7.20 11.96 -1.27
C MET A 242 -6.84 13.41 -0.92
N ARG A 243 -6.64 13.66 0.38
CA ARG A 243 -6.25 14.95 0.97
C ARG A 243 -4.99 14.81 1.81
N LEU A 244 -4.07 15.75 1.69
CA LEU A 244 -2.77 15.71 2.33
C LEU A 244 -2.47 17.07 2.98
N PHE A 245 -2.19 17.08 4.29
CA PHE A 245 -1.99 18.30 5.09
C PHE A 245 -3.11 19.34 4.91
N GLY A 246 -4.36 18.86 4.90
CA GLY A 246 -5.56 19.68 4.70
C GLY A 246 -5.82 20.14 3.26
N HIS A 247 -4.86 20.00 2.36
CA HIS A 247 -4.94 20.34 0.94
C HIS A 247 -5.30 19.11 0.10
N LYS A 248 -5.37 19.27 -1.23
CA LYS A 248 -5.43 18.10 -2.12
C LYS A 248 -4.12 17.31 -2.03
N GLY A 249 -4.25 15.99 -1.92
CA GLY A 249 -3.14 15.03 -1.99
C GLY A 249 -3.34 14.03 -3.13
N GLY A 250 -2.76 12.83 -2.96
CA GLY A 250 -2.89 11.75 -3.94
C GLY A 250 -1.62 10.92 -4.07
N ILE A 251 -1.28 10.55 -5.30
CA ILE A 251 -0.08 9.76 -5.60
C ILE A 251 1.14 10.67 -5.66
N GLY A 252 2.24 10.26 -5.06
CA GLY A 252 3.55 10.87 -5.28
C GLY A 252 4.64 9.82 -5.28
N THR A 253 5.75 10.12 -5.92
CA THR A 253 6.87 9.19 -6.04
C THR A 253 8.20 9.92 -6.04
N ALA A 254 9.27 9.22 -5.68
CA ALA A 254 10.64 9.71 -5.76
C ALA A 254 11.59 8.52 -5.81
N SER A 255 12.86 8.76 -6.14
CA SER A 255 13.90 7.72 -6.05
C SER A 255 15.24 8.30 -5.62
N ARG A 256 16.14 7.43 -5.18
CA ARG A 256 17.54 7.74 -4.88
C ARG A 256 18.45 6.64 -5.41
N ILE A 257 19.61 7.06 -5.91
CA ILE A 257 20.70 6.17 -6.28
C ILE A 257 21.75 6.21 -5.16
N VAL A 258 22.22 5.04 -4.74
CA VAL A 258 23.31 4.88 -3.77
C VAL A 258 24.45 4.07 -4.36
N SER A 259 25.68 4.39 -3.98
CA SER A 259 26.87 3.62 -4.34
C SER A 259 27.35 2.82 -3.15
N ILE A 260 27.46 1.50 -3.31
CA ILE A 260 27.87 0.57 -2.25
C ILE A 260 28.92 -0.39 -2.82
N ASP A 261 30.12 -0.37 -2.24
CA ASP A 261 31.24 -1.25 -2.62
C ASP A 261 31.52 -1.30 -4.14
N GLY A 262 31.49 -0.13 -4.79
CA GLY A 262 31.69 -0.01 -6.25
C GLY A 262 30.50 -0.43 -7.12
N GLY A 263 29.44 -0.97 -6.53
CA GLY A 263 28.13 -1.16 -7.15
C GLY A 263 27.21 0.06 -6.98
N SER A 264 26.13 0.08 -7.75
CA SER A 264 25.08 1.10 -7.66
C SER A 264 23.74 0.42 -7.45
N TYR A 265 22.94 0.93 -6.52
CA TYR A 265 21.59 0.47 -6.24
C TYR A 265 20.62 1.64 -6.25
N THR A 266 19.36 1.34 -6.53
CA THR A 266 18.26 2.28 -6.57
C THR A 266 17.28 1.96 -5.45
N VAL A 267 16.80 3.00 -4.76
CA VAL A 267 15.63 2.93 -3.90
C VAL A 267 14.56 3.82 -4.51
N GLY A 268 13.45 3.22 -4.92
CA GLY A 268 12.27 3.90 -5.43
C GLY A 268 11.15 3.89 -4.39
N VAL A 269 10.40 4.98 -4.28
CA VAL A 269 9.27 5.08 -3.35
C VAL A 269 8.05 5.63 -4.07
N LEU A 270 6.89 5.02 -3.82
CA LEU A 270 5.57 5.53 -4.22
C LEU A 270 4.69 5.65 -2.97
N VAL A 271 3.97 6.76 -2.86
CA VAL A 271 3.09 7.07 -1.74
C VAL A 271 1.68 7.34 -2.25
N GLN A 272 0.68 6.76 -1.59
CA GLN A 272 -0.69 7.29 -1.62
C GLN A 272 -0.90 8.13 -0.36
N GLY A 273 -0.74 9.44 -0.52
CA GLY A 273 -0.74 10.41 0.57
C GLY A 273 -2.15 10.92 0.85
N ASN A 274 -2.69 10.54 2.01
CA ASN A 274 -3.98 11.00 2.50
C ASN A 274 -3.92 11.40 3.97
N PHE A 275 -2.85 12.06 4.46
CA PHE A 275 -2.67 12.23 5.92
C PHE A 275 -2.29 13.66 6.35
N GLY A 276 -2.23 13.87 7.66
CA GLY A 276 -1.61 15.04 8.25
C GLY A 276 -2.49 16.29 8.29
N VAL A 277 -2.12 17.21 9.18
CA VAL A 277 -2.73 18.53 9.31
C VAL A 277 -1.76 19.62 8.91
N LEU A 278 -2.26 20.73 8.35
CA LEU A 278 -1.39 21.76 7.78
C LEU A 278 -0.32 22.25 8.75
N GLY A 279 -0.64 22.48 10.03
CA GLY A 279 0.31 23.01 11.02
C GLY A 279 1.53 22.13 11.33
N ASP A 280 1.51 20.85 10.94
CA ASP A 280 2.64 19.94 11.09
C ASP A 280 3.52 19.86 9.84
N LEU A 281 3.04 20.33 8.69
CA LEU A 281 3.75 20.23 7.41
C LEU A 281 5.14 20.85 7.47
N LEU A 282 6.13 20.00 7.19
CA LEU A 282 7.52 20.36 7.00
C LEU A 282 7.93 20.17 5.54
N VAL A 283 8.75 21.08 5.02
CA VAL A 283 9.39 20.95 3.70
C VAL A 283 10.88 21.22 3.87
N ASP A 284 11.73 20.21 3.70
CA ASP A 284 13.18 20.31 3.98
C ASP A 284 13.47 20.91 5.38
N GLY A 285 12.67 20.48 6.36
CA GLY A 285 12.72 20.97 7.74
C GLY A 285 12.15 22.38 8.00
N VAL A 286 11.73 23.11 6.96
CA VAL A 286 11.06 24.41 7.11
C VAL A 286 9.61 24.19 7.55
N PRO A 287 9.10 24.89 8.59
CA PRO A 287 7.73 24.72 9.08
C PRO A 287 6.69 25.43 8.20
N VAL A 288 6.66 25.06 6.91
CA VAL A 288 5.81 25.68 5.87
C VAL A 288 4.35 25.72 6.29
N GLY A 289 3.87 24.64 6.90
CA GLY A 289 2.53 24.57 7.46
C GLY A 289 2.16 25.76 8.34
N ARG A 290 3.03 26.08 9.29
CA ARG A 290 2.83 27.17 10.26
C ARG A 290 2.95 28.55 9.62
N GLU A 291 3.74 28.70 8.57
CA GLU A 291 3.92 29.96 7.86
C GLU A 291 2.81 30.28 6.86
N LEU A 292 2.14 29.26 6.32
CA LEU A 292 0.94 29.46 5.51
C LEU A 292 -0.25 29.96 6.36
N HIS A 293 -0.18 29.79 7.67
CA HIS A 293 -1.21 30.28 8.59
C HIS A 293 -0.93 31.74 9.02
N THR A 294 -1.92 32.62 8.82
CA THR A 294 -1.91 34.02 9.30
C THR A 294 -2.74 34.25 10.56
N ALA A 295 -3.47 33.25 11.05
CA ALA A 295 -4.27 33.30 12.29
C ALA A 295 -4.25 31.94 13.02
N PRO A 296 -4.35 31.92 14.37
CA PRO A 296 -4.48 30.67 15.12
C PRO A 296 -5.81 30.01 14.78
N GLN A 297 -5.77 28.89 14.07
CA GLN A 297 -6.95 28.06 13.87
C GLN A 297 -7.29 27.36 15.19
N ALA A 298 -8.58 27.22 15.49
CA ALA A 298 -9.03 26.14 16.36
C ALA A 298 -8.43 24.84 15.81
N ARG A 299 -7.92 23.95 16.67
CA ARG A 299 -7.46 22.63 16.22
C ARG A 299 -8.56 22.05 15.35
N ASP A 300 -8.28 21.82 14.07
CA ASP A 300 -9.16 21.01 13.26
C ASP A 300 -9.14 19.64 13.94
N GLU A 301 -10.23 19.29 14.63
CA GLU A 301 -10.38 18.00 15.32
C GLU A 301 -10.54 16.83 14.33
N GLY A 302 -10.31 17.11 13.04
CA GLY A 302 -10.37 16.17 11.94
C GLY A 302 -9.46 14.95 12.13
N LYS A 303 -9.97 13.82 11.64
CA LYS A 303 -9.22 12.57 11.49
C LYS A 303 -8.02 12.81 10.57
N ASP A 304 -6.86 12.30 10.97
CA ASP A 304 -5.56 12.56 10.32
C ASP A 304 -5.36 11.84 8.99
N GLY A 305 -6.42 11.25 8.42
CA GLY A 305 -6.40 10.47 7.18
C GLY A 305 -5.46 9.26 7.26
N SER A 306 -4.85 8.73 6.18
CA SER A 306 -4.01 7.51 6.15
C SER A 306 -2.87 7.64 5.12
N VAL A 307 -1.85 6.78 5.15
CA VAL A 307 -0.81 6.72 4.12
C VAL A 307 -0.36 5.29 3.83
N ILE A 308 -0.26 4.97 2.53
CA ILE A 308 0.42 3.77 2.06
C ILE A 308 1.73 4.17 1.41
N VAL A 309 2.83 3.53 1.83
CA VAL A 309 4.16 3.71 1.24
C VAL A 309 4.63 2.39 0.65
N VAL A 310 4.99 2.41 -0.63
CA VAL A 310 5.59 1.28 -1.34
C VAL A 310 7.04 1.62 -1.63
N ILE A 311 7.97 0.77 -1.18
CA ILE A 311 9.41 0.94 -1.34
C ILE A 311 9.91 -0.20 -2.24
N ALA A 312 10.57 0.15 -3.34
CA ALA A 312 11.21 -0.79 -4.24
C ALA A 312 12.73 -0.60 -4.20
N THR A 313 13.48 -1.67 -4.35
CA THR A 313 14.92 -1.60 -4.57
C THR A 313 15.42 -2.74 -5.44
N ASP A 314 16.54 -2.53 -6.14
CA ASP A 314 17.30 -3.56 -6.83
C ASP A 314 18.46 -4.12 -5.98
N ALA A 315 18.60 -3.66 -4.73
CA ALA A 315 19.58 -4.19 -3.79
C ALA A 315 19.20 -5.61 -3.32
N PRO A 316 20.14 -6.57 -3.26
CA PRO A 316 19.85 -7.94 -2.84
C PRO A 316 19.59 -7.99 -1.33
N LEU A 317 18.33 -7.88 -0.92
CA LEU A 317 17.93 -7.83 0.49
C LEU A 317 17.07 -9.01 0.89
N SER A 318 17.22 -9.43 2.16
CA SER A 318 16.27 -10.33 2.82
C SER A 318 15.00 -9.58 3.24
N ASP A 319 13.91 -10.31 3.49
CA ASP A 319 12.66 -9.82 4.09
C ASP A 319 12.92 -9.03 5.38
N ARG A 320 13.76 -9.54 6.29
CA ARG A 320 14.15 -8.83 7.52
C ARG A 320 14.80 -7.48 7.21
N GLN A 321 15.65 -7.39 6.17
CA GLN A 321 16.27 -6.12 5.77
C GLN A 321 15.26 -5.17 5.13
N LEU A 322 14.32 -5.69 4.35
CA LEU A 322 13.22 -4.92 3.77
C LEU A 322 12.30 -4.35 4.85
N GLY A 323 12.01 -5.10 5.91
CA GLY A 323 11.29 -4.59 7.08
C GLY A 323 12.05 -3.44 7.75
N ARG A 324 13.38 -3.49 7.78
CA ARG A 324 14.20 -2.35 8.24
C ARG A 324 14.08 -1.13 7.32
N LEU A 325 13.97 -1.30 6.01
CA LEU A 325 13.68 -0.20 5.06
C LEU A 325 12.30 0.41 5.34
N CYS A 326 11.25 -0.39 5.54
CA CYS A 326 9.92 0.14 5.91
C CYS A 326 9.99 1.05 7.14
N ARG A 327 10.70 0.65 8.19
CA ARG A 327 10.90 1.49 9.38
C ARG A 327 11.62 2.81 9.09
N ARG A 328 12.39 2.89 8.00
CA ARG A 328 13.01 4.15 7.52
C ARG A 328 12.05 4.99 6.69
N GLY A 329 11.14 4.37 5.95
CA GLY A 329 10.02 5.07 5.33
C GLY A 329 9.20 5.85 6.37
N MET A 330 8.97 5.27 7.55
CA MET A 330 8.32 5.96 8.68
C MET A 330 9.06 7.23 9.12
N LEU A 331 10.40 7.21 9.11
CA LEU A 331 11.21 8.40 9.40
C LEU A 331 11.08 9.45 8.29
N GLY A 332 10.99 9.03 7.02
CA GLY A 332 10.68 9.94 5.91
C GLY A 332 9.32 10.62 6.04
N LEU A 333 8.29 9.87 6.44
CA LEU A 333 6.97 10.45 6.77
C LEU A 333 7.10 11.54 7.84
N SER A 334 7.84 11.25 8.93
CA SER A 334 8.04 12.22 10.01
C SER A 334 8.73 13.51 9.56
N ARG A 335 9.63 13.43 8.58
CA ARG A 335 10.34 14.60 8.03
C ARG A 335 9.47 15.51 7.17
N SER A 336 8.31 15.01 6.72
CA SER A 336 7.26 15.82 6.08
C SER A 336 6.21 16.36 7.08
N GLY A 337 6.28 15.96 8.35
CA GLY A 337 5.31 16.34 9.38
C GLY A 337 4.34 15.23 9.81
N GLY A 338 4.50 14.00 9.32
CA GLY A 338 3.68 12.86 9.75
C GLY A 338 3.96 12.46 11.20
N VAL A 339 2.90 12.30 12.00
CA VAL A 339 3.03 11.93 13.43
C VAL A 339 2.26 10.65 13.79
N GLY A 340 1.63 9.98 12.82
CA GLY A 340 0.87 8.75 13.03
C GLY A 340 -0.26 8.91 14.05
N ARG A 341 -1.14 9.92 13.87
CA ARG A 341 -2.24 10.12 14.81
C ARG A 341 -3.19 8.92 14.82
N ASN A 342 -3.96 8.82 15.89
CA ASN A 342 -4.82 7.67 16.21
C ASN A 342 -5.64 7.10 15.04
N SER A 343 -6.24 7.93 14.20
CA SER A 343 -7.09 7.48 13.09
C SER A 343 -6.34 7.19 11.79
N SER A 344 -5.00 7.20 11.81
CA SER A 344 -4.18 7.13 10.60
C SER A 344 -3.65 5.74 10.29
N GLY A 345 -4.12 5.15 9.19
CA GLY A 345 -3.58 3.89 8.69
C GLY A 345 -2.25 4.15 8.00
N ASP A 346 -1.14 3.96 8.71
CA ASP A 346 0.21 4.24 8.23
C ASP A 346 0.94 2.91 8.02
N ILE A 347 0.85 2.39 6.79
CA ILE A 347 1.31 1.04 6.45
C ILE A 347 2.30 1.11 5.29
N LEU A 348 3.41 0.40 5.44
CA LEU A 348 4.51 0.42 4.49
C LEU A 348 4.82 -1.01 4.02
N ILE A 349 5.11 -1.14 2.74
CA ILE A 349 5.62 -2.38 2.15
C ILE A 349 6.92 -2.09 1.41
N ALA A 350 7.92 -2.94 1.60
CA ALA A 350 9.17 -2.89 0.85
C ALA A 350 9.38 -4.21 0.12
N PHE A 351 9.88 -4.15 -1.12
CA PHE A 351 10.31 -5.33 -1.87
C PHE A 351 11.65 -5.09 -2.57
N SER A 352 12.40 -6.19 -2.76
CA SER A 352 13.62 -6.21 -3.57
C SER A 352 13.35 -6.93 -4.87
N ASN A 353 13.56 -6.28 -6.01
CA ASN A 353 13.36 -6.90 -7.33
C ASN A 353 14.64 -7.49 -7.95
N ASP A 354 15.73 -7.57 -7.18
CA ASP A 354 16.97 -8.26 -7.54
C ASP A 354 16.68 -9.63 -8.15
N ALA A 355 17.04 -9.81 -9.42
CA ALA A 355 16.68 -10.98 -10.20
C ALA A 355 17.27 -12.29 -9.61
N ALA A 356 18.42 -12.21 -8.94
CA ALA A 356 19.10 -13.37 -8.37
C ALA A 356 18.39 -13.92 -7.12
N ASN A 357 17.57 -13.11 -6.45
CA ASN A 357 16.82 -13.49 -5.26
C ASN A 357 15.33 -13.76 -5.52
N ARG A 358 14.87 -13.64 -6.77
CA ARG A 358 13.49 -14.01 -7.14
C ARG A 358 13.27 -15.51 -6.93
N VAL A 359 12.04 -15.87 -6.59
CA VAL A 359 11.64 -17.24 -6.25
C VAL A 359 10.65 -17.74 -7.27
N ASP A 360 11.11 -18.62 -8.15
CA ASP A 360 10.25 -19.32 -9.09
C ASP A 360 9.34 -20.29 -8.32
N ARG A 361 8.02 -20.12 -8.45
CA ARG A 361 7.00 -20.96 -7.81
C ARG A 361 7.07 -22.41 -8.25
N SER A 362 7.56 -22.68 -9.47
CA SER A 362 7.71 -24.01 -10.02
C SER A 362 9.03 -24.70 -9.64
N ALA A 363 9.96 -23.97 -9.00
CA ALA A 363 11.22 -24.53 -8.56
C ALA A 363 11.00 -25.68 -7.57
N SER A 364 11.71 -26.78 -7.81
CA SER A 364 11.64 -28.00 -6.98
C SER A 364 12.90 -28.24 -6.17
N ASP A 365 13.88 -27.35 -6.27
CA ASP A 365 15.13 -27.44 -5.53
C ASP A 365 14.88 -27.29 -4.02
N ALA A 366 15.34 -28.28 -3.25
CA ALA A 366 15.20 -28.26 -1.78
C ALA A 366 16.05 -27.18 -1.11
N VAL A 367 17.08 -26.67 -1.79
CA VAL A 367 18.02 -25.67 -1.29
C VAL A 367 18.27 -24.66 -2.40
N ARG A 368 18.24 -23.37 -2.04
CA ARG A 368 18.62 -22.28 -2.95
C ARG A 368 19.74 -21.44 -2.35
N THR A 369 20.53 -20.84 -3.23
CA THR A 369 21.50 -19.82 -2.85
C THR A 369 20.83 -18.45 -2.90
N VAL A 370 20.99 -17.64 -1.86
CA VAL A 370 20.53 -16.25 -1.83
C VAL A 370 21.74 -15.35 -1.68
N ARG A 371 21.74 -14.22 -2.39
CA ARG A 371 22.71 -13.15 -2.17
C ARG A 371 22.08 -12.14 -1.23
N GLN A 372 22.88 -11.62 -0.31
CA GLN A 372 22.38 -10.62 0.64
C GLN A 372 23.44 -9.55 0.86
N LEU A 373 23.01 -8.29 0.82
CA LEU A 373 23.85 -7.18 1.23
C LEU A 373 24.26 -7.37 2.70
N ALA A 374 25.55 -7.24 2.99
CA ALA A 374 26.03 -7.31 4.35
C ALA A 374 25.48 -6.12 5.16
N ASP A 375 24.92 -6.41 6.34
CA ASP A 375 24.20 -5.43 7.16
C ASP A 375 24.96 -4.13 7.46
N PRO A 376 26.30 -4.09 7.65
CA PRO A 376 27.02 -2.83 7.85
C PRO A 376 26.92 -1.83 6.70
N TRP A 377 26.53 -2.27 5.49
CA TRP A 377 26.41 -1.40 4.31
C TRP A 377 24.98 -0.88 4.06
N ILE A 378 24.00 -1.33 4.84
CA ILE A 378 22.58 -1.02 4.57
C ILE A 378 22.20 0.42 4.91
N ASP A 379 23.01 1.13 5.69
CA ASP A 379 22.69 2.49 6.13
C ASP A 379 22.55 3.47 4.95
N GLU A 380 23.26 3.24 3.84
CA GLU A 380 23.08 4.01 2.61
C GLU A 380 21.66 3.86 2.06
N LEU A 381 21.12 2.64 2.04
CA LEU A 381 19.74 2.36 1.62
C LEU A 381 18.72 2.95 2.61
N PHE A 382 19.08 3.06 3.90
CA PHE A 382 18.23 3.72 4.88
C PHE A 382 18.12 5.22 4.62
N VAL A 383 19.23 5.91 4.38
CA VAL A 383 19.21 7.34 4.03
C VAL A 383 18.42 7.56 2.74
N ALA A 384 18.67 6.73 1.72
CA ALA A 384 17.93 6.76 0.46
C ALA A 384 16.41 6.60 0.65
N THR A 385 15.99 5.65 1.49
CA THR A 385 14.57 5.40 1.79
C THR A 385 13.93 6.60 2.49
N ILE A 386 14.63 7.23 3.44
CA ILE A 386 14.13 8.41 4.16
C ILE A 386 13.92 9.57 3.19
N GLU A 387 14.96 9.90 2.41
CA GLU A 387 14.92 11.02 1.46
C GLU A 387 13.87 10.82 0.37
N ALA A 388 13.80 9.62 -0.22
CA ALA A 388 12.81 9.30 -1.24
C ALA A 388 11.38 9.33 -0.67
N THR A 389 11.16 8.88 0.57
CA THR A 389 9.83 8.92 1.17
C THR A 389 9.38 10.35 1.49
N GLU A 390 10.26 11.17 2.06
CA GLU A 390 9.98 12.61 2.30
C GLU A 390 9.63 13.31 0.97
N GLU A 391 10.44 13.10 -0.07
CA GLU A 391 10.21 13.74 -1.36
C GLU A 391 8.94 13.21 -2.06
N ALA A 392 8.64 11.92 -1.99
CA ALA A 392 7.43 11.35 -2.59
C ALA A 392 6.15 11.94 -1.97
N VAL A 393 6.10 12.13 -0.65
CA VAL A 393 4.98 12.81 0.04
C VAL A 393 4.82 14.24 -0.49
N LEU A 394 5.93 14.97 -0.59
CA LEU A 394 5.91 16.36 -1.05
C LEU A 394 5.56 16.48 -2.53
N ASN A 395 6.02 15.55 -3.38
CA ASN A 395 5.61 15.48 -4.79
C ASN A 395 4.11 15.19 -4.92
N ALA A 396 3.54 14.33 -4.08
CA ALA A 396 2.08 14.11 -4.06
C ALA A 396 1.31 15.40 -3.79
N LEU A 397 1.78 16.20 -2.83
CA LEU A 397 1.18 17.49 -2.46
C LEU A 397 1.32 18.54 -3.56
N VAL A 398 2.49 18.63 -4.19
CA VAL A 398 2.80 19.62 -5.22
C VAL A 398 2.08 19.30 -6.55
N ALA A 399 2.03 18.02 -6.94
CA ALA A 399 1.42 17.59 -8.19
C ALA A 399 -0.12 17.64 -8.16
N ALA A 400 -0.73 17.58 -6.97
CA ALA A 400 -2.18 17.51 -6.80
C ALA A 400 -2.93 18.79 -7.22
N GLU A 401 -4.05 18.63 -7.93
CA GLU A 401 -4.90 19.71 -8.44
C GLU A 401 -6.16 19.95 -7.60
N THR A 402 -6.65 21.19 -7.58
CA THR A 402 -7.91 21.49 -6.88
C THR A 402 -9.01 20.58 -7.40
N MET A 403 -9.73 19.94 -6.49
CA MET A 403 -10.81 19.01 -6.83
C MET A 403 -12.03 19.27 -5.98
N THR A 404 -13.18 19.39 -6.64
CA THR A 404 -14.50 19.39 -6.00
C THR A 404 -15.12 18.01 -6.11
N GLY A 405 -15.63 17.50 -4.98
CA GLY A 405 -16.27 16.21 -4.83
C GLY A 405 -17.70 16.34 -4.31
N ARG A 406 -18.15 15.32 -3.58
CA ARG A 406 -19.49 15.27 -2.99
C ARG A 406 -19.81 16.49 -2.11
N ASP A 407 -21.09 16.86 -2.06
CA ASP A 407 -21.62 17.98 -1.28
C ASP A 407 -20.95 19.33 -1.57
N GLY A 408 -20.30 19.48 -2.74
CA GLY A 408 -19.51 20.67 -3.06
C GLY A 408 -18.20 20.80 -2.28
N ASN A 409 -17.79 19.77 -1.53
CA ASN A 409 -16.53 19.75 -0.80
C ASN A 409 -15.37 19.95 -1.78
N THR A 410 -14.48 20.91 -1.49
CA THR A 410 -13.37 21.26 -2.37
C THR A 410 -12.04 21.16 -1.64
N ALA A 411 -11.16 20.28 -2.12
CA ALA A 411 -9.78 20.19 -1.67
C ALA A 411 -8.92 21.04 -2.61
N VAL A 412 -8.27 22.06 -2.06
CA VAL A 412 -7.50 23.04 -2.83
C VAL A 412 -6.08 22.52 -3.09
N ALA A 413 -5.56 22.75 -4.29
CA ALA A 413 -4.15 22.50 -4.60
C ALA A 413 -3.22 23.28 -3.68
N PHE A 414 -2.03 22.74 -3.41
CA PHE A 414 -1.05 23.43 -2.58
C PHE A 414 -0.55 24.73 -3.26
N PRO A 415 -0.46 25.87 -2.55
CA PRO A 415 -0.11 27.15 -3.17
C PRO A 415 1.39 27.26 -3.43
N HIS A 416 1.82 26.91 -4.66
CA HIS A 416 3.23 26.88 -5.06
C HIS A 416 3.95 28.23 -4.86
N ASP A 417 3.31 29.35 -5.19
CA ASP A 417 3.92 30.68 -5.01
C ASP A 417 4.23 30.98 -3.55
N ARG A 418 3.30 30.63 -2.65
CA ARG A 418 3.46 30.83 -1.21
C ARG A 418 4.51 29.89 -0.62
N LEU A 419 4.57 28.65 -1.11
CA LEU A 419 5.65 27.72 -0.78
C LEU A 419 7.01 28.33 -1.14
N LEU A 420 7.18 28.80 -2.37
CA LEU A 420 8.43 29.41 -2.83
C LEU A 420 8.83 30.63 -2.00
N GLU A 421 7.88 31.52 -1.71
CA GLU A 421 8.14 32.68 -0.84
C GLU A 421 8.60 32.28 0.56
N ILE A 422 8.00 31.22 1.14
CA ILE A 422 8.42 30.70 2.45
C ILE A 422 9.83 30.11 2.37
N MET A 423 10.08 29.26 1.38
CA MET A 423 11.38 28.60 1.21
C MET A 423 12.51 29.59 0.92
N GLU A 424 12.23 30.67 0.19
CA GLU A 424 13.16 31.78 -0.04
C GLU A 424 13.52 32.51 1.25
N ARG A 425 12.52 32.83 2.11
CA ARG A 425 12.78 33.45 3.43
C ARG A 425 13.65 32.59 4.34
N HIS A 426 13.56 31.27 4.20
CA HIS A 426 14.40 30.31 4.94
C HIS A 426 15.72 29.98 4.25
N GLY A 427 16.05 30.64 3.14
CA GLY A 427 17.31 30.44 2.41
C GLY A 427 17.43 29.07 1.75
N ARG A 428 16.31 28.38 1.48
CA ARG A 428 16.26 27.05 0.85
C ARG A 428 16.15 27.09 -0.65
N VAL A 429 15.64 28.18 -1.22
CA VAL A 429 15.57 28.42 -2.68
C VAL A 429 16.08 29.83 -2.96
N ARG A 430 16.76 30.02 -4.10
CA ARG A 430 17.10 31.35 -4.63
C ARG A 430 16.28 31.59 -5.88
N ARG A 431 15.55 32.71 -5.97
CA ARG A 431 15.00 33.15 -7.26
C ARG A 431 16.17 33.46 -8.20
N ALA A 432 16.09 32.92 -9.42
CA ALA A 432 17.03 33.20 -10.49
C ALA A 432 16.88 34.65 -10.98
#